data_AF-A0A221MGT7-F1
#
_entry.id   AF-A0A221MGT7-F1
#
_cell.length_a   1.000
_cell.length_b   1.000
_cell.length_c   1.000
_cell.angle_alpha   90.00
_cell.angle_beta   90.00
_cell.angle_gamma   90.00
#
_symmetry.space_group_name_H-M   'P 1'
#
loop_
_entity.id
_entity.type
_entity.pdbx_description
1 polymer ?
#
loop_
_entity_poly.entity_id
_entity_poly.type
_entity_poly.pdbx_seq_one_letter_code
_entity_poly.pdbx_strand_id
1 'polypeptide(L)'
;MEKILYHYTSTFHLPKIIKVGFLKLTESNLRMDKELYKPVVWLTTAYEPNPKGLGLTGSIVDKTEIRIHVKKKNSFQYWKSYSRKNKIDKKWAEILETGRKSNTWWVSTEIIALDDVQLIENKYTGEIYYSATN
;
A
#
# COMPACT_ATOMS: atom_id res chain seq x y z
N MET A 1 -9.42 15.03 -8.91
CA MET A 1 -8.98 13.62 -8.86
C MET A 1 -7.60 13.56 -8.24
N GLU A 2 -7.37 12.68 -7.28
CA GLU A 2 -6.04 12.49 -6.70
C GLU A 2 -5.06 11.96 -7.74
N LYS A 3 -3.91 12.63 -7.86
CA LYS A 3 -2.84 12.29 -8.81
C LYS A 3 -1.80 11.34 -8.21
N ILE A 4 -1.74 11.24 -6.88
CA ILE A 4 -0.75 10.49 -6.11
C ILE A 4 -1.48 9.62 -5.09
N LEU A 5 -0.98 8.40 -4.90
CA LEU A 5 -1.31 7.52 -3.80
C LEU A 5 -0.05 7.22 -2.99
N TYR A 6 -0.22 6.79 -1.75
CA TYR A 6 0.89 6.52 -0.84
C TYR A 6 1.00 5.02 -0.56
N HIS A 7 2.22 4.51 -0.54
CA HIS A 7 2.56 3.24 0.08
C HIS A 7 3.42 3.52 1.32
N TYR A 8 3.06 2.91 2.44
CA TYR A 8 3.82 3.04 3.68
C TYR A 8 4.62 1.78 3.96
N THR A 9 5.85 1.96 4.40
CA THR A 9 6.75 0.88 4.80
C THR A 9 7.69 1.36 5.91
N SER A 10 8.77 0.62 6.17
CA SER A 10 9.75 0.94 7.21
C SER A 10 11.15 1.06 6.62
N THR A 11 12.06 1.75 7.32
CA THR A 11 13.49 1.78 6.96
C THR A 11 14.07 0.38 6.87
N PHE A 12 13.63 -0.54 7.73
CA PHE A 12 14.03 -1.95 7.64
C PHE A 12 13.71 -2.63 6.29
N HIS A 13 12.58 -2.31 5.66
CA HIS A 13 12.16 -2.94 4.40
C HIS A 13 12.65 -2.18 3.17
N LEU A 14 12.96 -0.89 3.32
CA LEU A 14 13.32 0.00 2.22
C LEU A 14 14.54 -0.48 1.41
N PRO A 15 15.67 -0.92 2.02
CA PRO A 15 16.83 -1.42 1.27
C PRO A 15 16.48 -2.55 0.30
N LYS A 16 15.55 -3.44 0.70
CA LYS A 16 15.11 -4.53 -0.17
C LYS A 16 14.28 -4.01 -1.34
N ILE A 17 13.38 -3.04 -1.10
CA ILE A 17 12.56 -2.42 -2.15
C ILE A 17 13.46 -1.72 -3.18
N ILE A 18 14.42 -0.92 -2.72
CA ILE A 18 15.39 -0.24 -3.58
C ILE A 18 16.20 -1.27 -4.38
N LYS A 19 16.72 -2.31 -3.72
CA LYS A 19 17.53 -3.35 -4.37
C LYS A 19 16.78 -4.10 -5.47
N VAL A 20 15.50 -4.40 -5.28
CA VAL A 20 14.71 -5.13 -6.30
C VAL A 20 14.09 -4.21 -7.36
N GLY A 21 14.01 -2.90 -7.10
CA GLY A 21 13.53 -1.91 -8.06
C GLY A 21 12.01 -1.82 -8.20
N PHE A 22 11.23 -2.44 -7.31
CA PHE A 22 9.76 -2.38 -7.36
C PHE A 22 9.09 -2.66 -6.00
N LEU A 23 7.85 -2.19 -5.86
CA LEU A 23 6.91 -2.64 -4.82
C LEU A 23 6.33 -3.98 -5.26
N LYS A 24 6.71 -5.04 -4.53
CA LYS A 24 6.25 -6.41 -4.81
C LYS A 24 4.78 -6.58 -4.45
N LEU A 25 4.11 -7.45 -5.20
CA LEU A 25 2.83 -7.99 -4.76
C LEU A 25 3.04 -8.74 -3.44
N THR A 26 2.23 -8.43 -2.45
CA THR A 26 2.22 -9.15 -1.18
C THR A 26 1.14 -10.21 -1.22
N GLU A 27 1.41 -11.41 -0.69
CA GLU A 27 0.36 -12.39 -0.41
C GLU A 27 -0.72 -11.65 0.37
N SER A 28 -1.89 -11.56 -0.24
CA SER A 28 -2.92 -10.70 0.28
C SER A 28 -3.42 -11.37 1.55
N ASN A 29 -3.46 -10.65 2.68
CA ASN A 29 -4.10 -11.10 3.94
C ASN A 29 -5.63 -11.32 3.79
N LEU A 30 -6.09 -11.53 2.56
CA LEU A 30 -7.47 -11.60 2.12
C LEU A 30 -8.07 -13.02 2.25
N ARG A 31 -7.33 -14.03 2.78
CA ARG A 31 -7.88 -15.19 3.51
C ARG A 31 -6.81 -16.11 4.12
N MET A 32 -7.30 -17.05 4.95
CA MET A 32 -6.60 -18.18 5.55
C MET A 32 -6.36 -19.35 4.56
N ASP A 33 -7.07 -19.33 3.42
CA ASP A 33 -7.01 -20.33 2.34
C ASP A 33 -6.42 -19.66 1.08
N LYS A 34 -5.29 -20.18 0.62
CA LYS A 34 -4.32 -19.49 -0.25
C LYS A 34 -4.70 -19.47 -1.74
N GLU A 35 -5.72 -20.22 -2.16
CA GLU A 35 -5.95 -20.48 -3.59
C GLU A 35 -6.79 -19.43 -4.33
N LEU A 36 -7.49 -18.53 -3.62
CA LEU A 36 -8.52 -17.67 -4.24
C LEU A 36 -8.18 -16.16 -4.32
N TYR A 37 -7.07 -15.70 -3.73
CA TYR A 37 -6.77 -14.27 -3.67
C TYR A 37 -5.51 -13.88 -4.42
N LYS A 38 -5.68 -12.97 -5.39
CA LYS A 38 -4.57 -12.40 -6.14
C LYS A 38 -3.73 -11.51 -5.21
N PRO A 39 -2.41 -11.71 -5.13
CA PRO A 39 -1.50 -10.79 -4.48
C PRO A 39 -1.70 -9.34 -4.97
N VAL A 40 -1.56 -8.36 -4.08
CA VAL A 40 -1.72 -6.93 -4.40
C VAL A 40 -0.61 -6.08 -3.79
N VAL A 41 -0.41 -4.89 -4.33
CA VAL A 41 0.25 -3.77 -3.62
C VAL A 41 -0.83 -2.90 -3.00
N TRP A 42 -0.75 -2.70 -1.68
CA TRP A 42 -1.64 -1.79 -0.95
C TRP A 42 -1.19 -0.34 -1.08
N LEU A 43 -2.14 0.53 -1.37
CA LEU A 43 -1.97 1.97 -1.52
C LEU A 43 -3.04 2.70 -0.71
N THR A 44 -2.80 3.98 -0.41
CA THR A 44 -3.77 4.81 0.29
C THR A 44 -3.79 6.25 -0.20
N THR A 45 -4.93 6.91 -0.07
CA THR A 45 -5.06 8.37 -0.26
C THR A 45 -4.65 9.16 0.98
N ALA A 46 -4.45 8.49 2.12
CA ALA A 46 -4.12 9.14 3.38
C ALA A 46 -2.67 9.62 3.41
N TYR A 47 -2.48 10.94 3.26
CA TYR A 47 -1.16 11.57 3.36
C TYR A 47 -0.55 11.47 4.77
N GLU A 48 -1.38 11.51 5.80
CA GLU A 48 -0.94 11.16 7.15
C GLU A 48 -1.32 9.70 7.44
N PRO A 49 -0.32 8.82 7.69
CA PRO A 49 -0.58 7.45 8.05
C PRO A 49 -1.28 7.42 9.41
N ASN A 50 -2.42 6.76 9.46
CA ASN A 50 -3.01 6.29 10.70
C ASN A 50 -2.72 4.78 10.78
N PRO A 51 -1.72 4.33 11.55
CA PRO A 51 -1.29 2.93 11.51
C PRO A 51 -2.45 1.94 11.71
N LYS A 52 -3.31 2.19 12.70
CA LYS A 52 -4.52 1.38 12.95
C LYS A 52 -5.50 1.45 11.78
N GLY A 53 -5.74 2.67 11.30
CA GLY A 53 -6.61 2.97 10.17
C GLY A 53 -6.16 2.36 8.84
N LEU A 54 -4.88 2.08 8.68
CA LEU A 54 -4.29 1.47 7.49
C LEU A 54 -3.95 -0.01 7.66
N GLY A 55 -4.24 -0.60 8.83
CA GLY A 55 -3.90 -2.00 9.11
C GLY A 55 -2.40 -2.27 9.20
N LEU A 56 -1.61 -1.26 9.58
CA LEU A 56 -0.14 -1.30 9.66
C LEU A 56 0.38 -1.57 11.08
N THR A 57 -0.51 -1.90 12.02
CA THR A 57 -0.19 -2.22 13.43
C THR A 57 0.20 -3.69 13.61
N GLY A 58 0.90 -4.01 14.70
CA GLY A 58 1.24 -5.40 15.07
C GLY A 58 2.53 -5.91 14.42
N SER A 59 3.28 -5.03 13.75
CA SER A 59 4.64 -5.32 13.30
C SER A 59 5.65 -4.90 14.35
N ILE A 60 6.79 -5.61 14.43
CA ILE A 60 7.93 -5.23 15.27
C ILE A 60 8.66 -3.97 14.77
N VAL A 61 8.40 -3.55 13.52
CA VAL A 61 8.94 -2.33 12.92
C VAL A 61 7.83 -1.31 12.66
N ASP A 62 8.18 -0.04 12.65
CA ASP A 62 7.25 1.01 12.26
C ASP A 62 7.00 1.03 10.75
N LYS A 63 5.86 0.47 10.34
CA LYS A 63 5.42 0.41 8.94
C LYS A 63 4.92 1.75 8.39
N THR A 64 5.02 2.84 9.13
CA THR A 64 4.61 4.19 8.71
C THR A 64 5.76 5.18 8.57
N GLU A 65 6.97 4.74 8.92
CA GLU A 65 8.20 5.53 8.91
C GLU A 65 8.60 6.00 7.51
N ILE A 66 8.42 5.15 6.50
CA ILE A 66 8.73 5.48 5.10
C ILE A 66 7.45 5.72 4.34
N ARG A 67 7.36 6.86 3.65
CA ARG A 67 6.27 7.19 2.73
C ARG A 67 6.78 7.18 1.30
N ILE A 68 6.13 6.37 0.47
CA ILE A 68 6.42 6.24 -0.96
C ILE A 68 5.27 6.87 -1.73
N HIS A 69 5.57 7.88 -2.53
CA HIS A 69 4.62 8.62 -3.36
C HIS A 69 4.54 7.96 -4.72
N VAL A 70 3.40 7.35 -5.03
CA VAL A 70 3.17 6.60 -6.27
C VAL A 70 2.24 7.38 -7.17
N LYS A 71 2.63 7.61 -8.43
CA LYS A 71 1.74 8.22 -9.41
C LYS A 71 0.55 7.31 -9.65
N LYS A 72 -0.66 7.85 -9.52
CA LYS A 72 -1.88 7.05 -9.70
C LYS A 72 -2.04 6.62 -11.17
N LYS A 73 -2.22 5.32 -11.39
CA LYS A 73 -2.54 4.73 -12.70
C LYS A 73 -4.02 4.36 -12.79
N ASN A 74 -4.55 4.28 -14.01
CA ASN A 74 -5.92 3.83 -14.28
C ASN A 74 -6.16 2.37 -13.89
N SER A 75 -5.11 1.54 -13.84
CA SER A 75 -5.18 0.14 -13.41
C SER A 75 -5.38 0.00 -11.89
N PHE A 76 -5.14 1.05 -11.10
CA PHE A 76 -5.32 0.99 -9.66
C PHE A 76 -6.81 1.02 -9.30
N GLN A 77 -7.21 0.13 -8.41
CA GLN A 77 -8.61 -0.07 -8.06
C GLN A 77 -8.87 0.39 -6.63
N TYR A 78 -9.94 1.15 -6.45
CA TYR A 78 -10.43 1.50 -5.12
C TYR A 78 -10.86 0.23 -4.38
N TRP A 79 -10.42 0.06 -3.13
CA TRP A 79 -10.57 -1.18 -2.37
C TRP A 79 -12.02 -1.69 -2.33
N LYS A 80 -13.00 -0.84 -2.01
CA LYS A 80 -14.41 -1.30 -1.89
C LYS A 80 -14.99 -1.77 -3.22
N SER A 81 -14.58 -1.16 -4.33
CA SER A 81 -14.98 -1.59 -5.67
C SER A 81 -14.28 -2.88 -6.05
N TYR A 82 -12.97 -2.98 -5.76
CA TYR A 82 -12.16 -4.17 -5.98
C TYR A 82 -12.70 -5.37 -5.21
N SER A 83 -13.01 -5.21 -3.92
CA SER A 83 -13.45 -6.29 -3.05
C SER A 83 -14.77 -6.90 -3.52
N ARG A 84 -15.73 -6.04 -3.88
CA ARG A 84 -17.02 -6.46 -4.46
C ARG A 84 -16.84 -7.15 -5.81
N LYS A 85 -16.06 -6.55 -6.72
CA LYS A 85 -15.83 -7.10 -8.08
C LYS A 85 -15.17 -8.47 -8.04
N ASN A 86 -14.23 -8.67 -7.12
CA ASN A 86 -13.50 -9.93 -6.97
C ASN A 86 -14.16 -10.91 -5.99
N LYS A 87 -15.41 -10.65 -5.57
CA LYS A 87 -16.21 -11.53 -4.68
C LYS A 87 -15.45 -11.90 -3.39
N ILE A 88 -14.71 -10.96 -2.83
CA ILE A 88 -14.10 -11.12 -1.52
C ILE A 88 -15.20 -11.42 -0.51
N ASP A 89 -15.00 -12.44 0.33
CA ASP A 89 -15.98 -12.82 1.34
C ASP A 89 -16.41 -11.61 2.17
N LYS A 90 -17.73 -11.39 2.27
CA LYS A 90 -18.27 -10.16 2.88
C LYS A 90 -17.86 -10.03 4.34
N LYS A 91 -17.94 -11.11 5.12
CA LYS A 91 -17.55 -11.08 6.54
C LYS A 91 -16.07 -10.79 6.67
N TRP A 92 -15.26 -11.32 5.76
CA TRP A 92 -13.83 -11.10 5.79
C TRP A 92 -13.42 -9.70 5.36
N ALA A 93 -14.07 -9.14 4.34
CA ALA A 93 -13.95 -7.71 4.02
C ALA A 93 -14.37 -6.85 5.22
N GLU A 94 -15.48 -7.16 5.89
CA GLU A 94 -15.91 -6.45 7.10
C GLU A 94 -14.87 -6.51 8.22
N ILE A 95 -14.26 -7.68 8.47
CA ILE A 95 -13.20 -7.80 9.49
C ILE A 95 -11.96 -7.00 9.10
N LEU A 96 -11.57 -7.01 7.82
CA LEU A 96 -10.47 -6.19 7.33
C LEU A 96 -10.77 -4.70 7.45
N GLU A 97 -12.02 -4.28 7.30
CA GLU A 97 -12.40 -2.87 7.30
C GLU A 97 -12.74 -2.33 8.70
N THR A 98 -13.14 -3.20 9.63
CA THR A 98 -13.64 -2.81 10.96
C THR A 98 -12.59 -2.04 11.76
N GLY A 99 -12.98 -0.84 12.21
CA GLY A 99 -12.08 0.05 12.95
C GLY A 99 -10.95 0.66 12.12
N ARG A 100 -11.04 0.55 10.78
CA ARG A 100 -10.03 1.04 9.83
C ARG A 100 -10.61 2.06 8.86
N LYS A 101 -9.74 2.80 8.16
CA LYS A 101 -10.09 3.83 7.18
C LYS A 101 -10.15 3.25 5.77
N SER A 102 -10.97 2.22 5.57
CA SER A 102 -11.02 1.47 4.29
C SER A 102 -11.44 2.31 3.08
N ASN A 103 -12.03 3.49 3.33
CA ASN A 103 -12.38 4.45 2.29
C ASN A 103 -11.17 5.18 1.68
N THR A 104 -9.98 5.07 2.27
CA THR A 104 -8.75 5.62 1.68
C THR A 104 -7.95 4.57 0.93
N TRP A 105 -8.37 3.30 0.95
CA TRP A 105 -7.55 2.19 0.46
C TRP A 105 -7.71 1.96 -1.04
N TRP A 106 -6.57 1.69 -1.68
CA TRP A 106 -6.46 1.34 -3.09
C TRP A 106 -5.55 0.12 -3.24
N VAL A 107 -5.71 -0.60 -4.35
CA VAL A 107 -4.87 -1.76 -4.66
C VAL A 107 -4.37 -1.70 -6.10
N SER A 108 -3.14 -2.16 -6.29
CA SER A 108 -2.63 -2.57 -7.59
C SER A 108 -2.57 -4.10 -7.64
N THR A 109 -3.05 -4.69 -8.72
CA THR A 109 -2.89 -6.13 -9.00
C THR A 109 -1.60 -6.45 -9.77
N GLU A 110 -0.78 -5.43 -10.02
CA GLU A 110 0.51 -5.51 -10.70
C GLU A 110 1.60 -4.94 -9.77
N ILE A 111 2.83 -5.39 -9.95
CA ILE A 111 3.99 -4.76 -9.29
C ILE A 111 4.07 -3.29 -9.69
N ILE A 112 4.63 -2.46 -8.82
CA ILE A 112 4.84 -1.03 -9.11
C ILE A 112 6.34 -0.80 -9.21
N ALA A 113 6.83 -0.51 -10.41
CA ALA A 113 8.24 -0.20 -10.61
C ALA A 113 8.61 1.09 -9.87
N LEU A 114 9.86 1.22 -9.40
CA LEU A 114 10.31 2.48 -8.79
C LEU A 114 10.32 3.65 -9.77
N ASP A 115 10.35 3.39 -11.08
CA ASP A 115 10.15 4.42 -12.11
C ASP A 115 8.75 5.06 -12.06
N ASP A 116 7.77 4.39 -11.46
CA ASP A 116 6.43 4.92 -11.22
C ASP A 116 6.28 5.64 -9.86
N VAL A 117 7.36 5.66 -9.06
CA VAL A 117 7.46 6.37 -7.80
C VAL A 117 7.99 7.77 -8.08
N GLN A 118 7.44 8.76 -7.38
CA GLN A 118 7.88 10.16 -7.49
C GLN A 118 8.82 10.57 -6.35
N LEU A 119 8.60 10.03 -5.16
CA LEU A 119 9.33 10.40 -3.94
C LEU A 119 9.32 9.23 -2.96
N ILE A 120 10.46 8.99 -2.31
CA ILE A 120 10.60 8.13 -1.14
C ILE A 120 11.24 8.96 -0.04
N GLU A 121 10.57 9.09 1.09
CA GLU A 121 11.05 9.90 2.21
C GLU A 121 10.88 9.18 3.55
N ASN A 122 11.78 9.49 4.48
CA ASN A 122 11.57 9.25 5.90
C ASN A 122 10.64 10.33 6.44
N LYS A 123 9.51 9.91 6.97
CA LYS A 123 8.43 10.80 7.40
C LYS A 123 8.75 11.55 8.70
N TYR A 124 9.71 11.08 9.49
CA TYR A 124 10.11 11.69 10.76
C TYR A 124 11.32 12.60 10.63
N THR A 125 12.31 12.19 9.83
CA THR A 125 13.55 12.97 9.65
C THR A 125 13.49 13.91 8.46
N GLY A 126 12.58 13.69 7.52
CA GLY A 126 12.52 14.42 6.24
C GLY A 126 13.61 13.99 5.25
N GLU A 127 14.39 12.95 5.55
CA GLU A 127 15.40 12.42 4.65
C GLU A 127 14.75 11.89 3.36
N ILE A 128 15.30 12.27 2.20
CA ILE A 128 14.82 11.83 0.88
C ILE A 128 15.74 10.72 0.37
N TYR A 129 15.20 9.53 0.17
CA TYR A 129 15.94 8.38 -0.37
C TYR A 129 15.87 8.27 -1.89
N TYR A 130 14.82 8.86 -2.48
CA TYR A 130 14.63 8.89 -3.92
C TYR A 130 13.69 10.04 -4.29
N SER A 131 14.00 10.76 -5.36
CA SER A 131 13.10 11.73 -5.98
C SER A 131 13.26 11.62 -7.49
N ALA A 132 12.15 11.46 -8.20
CA ALA A 132 12.17 11.55 -9.65
C ALA A 132 12.55 12.98 -10.06
N THR A 133 13.64 13.15 -10.81
CA THR A 133 13.94 14.39 -11.53
C THR A 133 12.98 14.51 -12.70
N ASN A 134 12.21 15.61 -12.73
CA ASN A 134 11.33 15.96 -13.85
C ASN A 134 12.11 16.11 -15.17
#